data_AF-A0A9D4K3Y4-F1
#
_entry.id   AF-A0A9D4K3Y4-F1
#
_cell.length_a   1.000
_cell.length_b   1.000
_cell.length_c   1.000
_cell.angle_alpha   90.00
_cell.angle_beta   90.00
_cell.angle_gamma   90.00
#
_symmetry.space_group_name_H-M   'P 1'
#
loop_
_entity.id
_entity.type
_entity.pdbx_description
1 polymer ?
#
loop_
_entity_poly.entity_id
_entity_poly.type
_entity_poly.pdbx_seq_one_letter_code
_entity_poly.pdbx_strand_id
1 'polypeptide(L)'
;MASPRDIILEVAKKGGFPMPLKDLQIEALLCVIEKRDIMAILPTGYGKSLIYQLAPLILKDYYNLQKYVCIVLTPLNSIMQDQIIALQKIGVQACCLDY
;
A
#
# COMPACT_ATOMS: atom_id res chain seq x y z
N MET A 1 -22.39 6.84 -4.73
CA MET A 1 -21.09 6.15 -4.84
C MET A 1 -20.18 6.70 -3.75
N ALA A 2 -19.45 5.85 -3.03
CA ALA A 2 -18.45 6.32 -2.06
C ALA A 2 -17.32 7.05 -2.80
N SER A 3 -16.75 8.10 -2.19
CA SER A 3 -15.62 8.80 -2.78
C SER A 3 -14.40 7.87 -2.83
N PRO A 4 -13.49 7.98 -3.83
CA PRO A 4 -12.22 7.26 -3.84
C PRO A 4 -11.45 7.42 -2.52
N ARG A 5 -11.53 8.60 -1.89
CA ARG A 5 -10.94 8.85 -0.57
C ARG A 5 -11.55 7.99 0.53
N ASP A 6 -12.87 7.81 0.52
CA ASP A 6 -13.56 7.00 1.53
C ASP A 6 -13.14 5.53 1.42
N ILE A 7 -13.02 5.03 0.19
CA ILE A 7 -12.55 3.67 -0.09
C ILE A 7 -11.13 3.47 0.45
N ILE A 8 -10.21 4.43 0.21
CA ILE A 8 -8.85 4.38 0.74
C ILE A 8 -8.85 4.23 2.27
N LEU A 9 -9.64 5.06 2.96
CA LEU A 9 -9.71 5.08 4.42
C LEU A 9 -10.37 3.80 4.97
N GLU A 10 -11.40 3.29 4.29
CA GLU A 10 -12.08 2.06 4.65
C GLU A 10 -11.16 0.84 4.50
N VAL A 11 -10.45 0.74 3.39
CA VAL A 11 -9.48 -0.34 3.13
C VAL A 11 -8.34 -0.30 4.13
N ALA A 12 -7.77 0.88 4.40
CA ALA A 12 -6.69 1.03 5.38
C ALA A 12 -7.13 0.60 6.79
N LYS A 13 -8.34 1.02 7.19
CA LYS A 13 -8.93 0.64 8.48
C LYS A 13 -9.20 -0.86 8.58
N LYS A 14 -9.84 -1.46 7.57
CA LYS A 14 -10.15 -2.90 7.53
C LYS A 14 -8.89 -3.76 7.50
N GLY A 15 -7.85 -3.30 6.79
CA GLY A 15 -6.57 -4.00 6.68
C GLY A 15 -5.66 -3.87 7.89
N GLY A 16 -6.07 -3.15 8.95
CA GLY A 16 -5.25 -2.99 10.16
C GLY A 16 -4.01 -2.11 9.97
N PHE A 17 -4.02 -1.22 8.97
CA PHE A 17 -2.88 -0.33 8.72
C PHE A 17 -2.85 0.85 9.70
N PRO A 18 -1.67 1.47 9.92
CA PRO A 18 -1.55 2.66 10.76
C PRO A 18 -2.47 3.80 10.31
N MET A 19 -3.15 4.41 11.28
CA MET A 19 -4.08 5.52 11.09
C MET A 19 -3.74 6.70 12.02
N PRO A 20 -4.04 7.96 11.64
CA PRO A 20 -4.59 8.37 10.34
C PRO A 20 -3.55 8.30 9.21
N LEU A 21 -4.01 8.11 7.97
CA LEU A 21 -3.17 8.31 6.79
C LEU A 21 -2.83 9.80 6.63
N LYS A 22 -1.59 10.09 6.24
CA LYS A 22 -1.10 11.44 5.98
C LYS A 22 -1.52 11.90 4.58
N ASP A 23 -1.61 13.23 4.39
CA ASP A 23 -2.13 13.81 3.14
C ASP A 23 -1.39 13.34 1.89
N LEU A 24 -0.05 13.32 1.91
CA LEU A 24 0.74 12.87 0.76
C LEU A 24 0.59 11.35 0.47
N GLN A 25 0.21 10.55 1.46
CA GLN A 25 -0.09 9.14 1.24
C GLN A 25 -1.43 8.99 0.53
N ILE A 26 -2.44 9.76 0.95
CA ILE A 26 -3.77 9.76 0.33
C ILE A 26 -3.67 10.28 -1.11
N GLU A 27 -2.94 11.37 -1.34
CA GLU A 27 -2.72 11.93 -2.67
C GLU A 27 -2.04 10.91 -3.60
N ALA A 28 -0.99 10.24 -3.14
CA ALA A 28 -0.34 9.19 -3.92
C ALA A 28 -1.31 8.03 -4.23
N LEU A 29 -2.09 7.57 -3.25
CA LEU A 29 -3.06 6.50 -3.46
C LEU A 29 -4.19 6.89 -4.42
N LEU A 30 -4.63 8.15 -4.42
CA LEU A 30 -5.59 8.67 -5.39
C LEU A 30 -5.02 8.62 -6.82
N CYS A 31 -3.76 9.04 -7.00
CA CYS A 31 -3.06 8.90 -8.29
C CYS A 31 -2.94 7.42 -8.72
N VAL A 32 -2.72 6.49 -7.79
CA VAL A 32 -2.67 5.03 -8.06
C VAL A 32 -4.04 4.54 -8.55
N ILE A 33 -5.13 4.95 -7.88
CA ILE A 33 -6.50 4.64 -8.31
C ILE A 33 -6.70 5.12 -9.74
N GLU A 34 -6.24 6.31 -10.09
CA GLU A 34 -6.33 6.87 -11.44
C GLU A 34 -5.41 6.20 -12.48
N LYS A 35 -4.66 5.15 -12.08
CA LYS A 35 -3.69 4.44 -12.94
C LYS A 35 -2.61 5.37 -13.51
N ARG A 36 -2.22 6.39 -12.74
CA ARG A 36 -1.11 7.29 -13.09
C ARG A 36 0.19 6.84 -12.42
N ASP A 37 1.29 6.98 -13.14
CA ASP A 37 2.63 6.82 -12.57
C ASP A 37 2.93 7.95 -11.58
N ILE A 38 3.64 7.63 -10.51
CA ILE A 38 3.91 8.56 -9.40
C ILE A 38 5.36 8.48 -8.99
N MET A 39 5.98 9.64 -8.81
CA MET A 39 7.25 9.78 -8.08
C MET A 39 6.98 10.37 -6.69
N ALA A 40 6.96 9.51 -5.68
CA ALA A 40 6.65 9.90 -4.31
C ALA A 40 7.92 10.30 -3.52
N ILE A 41 8.24 11.60 -3.48
CA ILE A 41 9.37 12.15 -2.71
C ILE A 41 8.90 12.58 -1.31
N LEU A 42 9.05 11.70 -0.33
CA LEU A 42 8.62 11.96 1.06
C LEU A 42 9.79 11.77 2.05
N PRO A 43 9.80 12.45 3.21
CA PRO A 43 10.85 12.30 4.23
C PRO A 43 10.95 10.88 4.80
N THR A 44 12.10 10.53 5.38
CA THR A 44 12.25 9.29 6.17
C THR A 44 11.29 9.30 7.35
N GLY A 45 10.74 8.13 7.72
CA GLY A 45 9.70 8.03 8.76
C GLY A 45 8.32 8.55 8.34
N TYR A 46 8.14 9.09 7.14
CA TYR A 46 6.82 9.54 6.70
C TYR A 46 5.84 8.37 6.51
N GLY A 47 6.33 7.14 6.30
CA GLY A 47 5.51 5.97 6.04
C GLY A 47 5.27 5.74 4.54
N LYS A 48 6.32 5.92 3.73
CA LYS A 48 6.28 5.74 2.27
C LYS A 48 5.80 4.34 1.85
N SER A 49 6.14 3.33 2.65
CA SER A 49 5.77 1.94 2.40
C SER A 49 4.27 1.71 2.37
N LEU A 50 3.50 2.48 3.16
CA LEU A 50 2.05 2.37 3.20
C LEU A 50 1.41 2.61 1.83
N ILE A 51 2.01 3.43 0.98
CA ILE A 51 1.50 3.72 -0.37
C ILE A 51 1.47 2.43 -1.20
N TYR A 52 2.61 1.73 -1.34
CA TYR A 52 2.67 0.51 -2.14
C TYR A 52 2.06 -0.70 -1.43
N GLN A 53 1.98 -0.71 -0.10
CA GLN A 53 1.34 -1.79 0.66
C GLN A 53 -0.19 -1.74 0.57
N LEU A 54 -0.78 -0.55 0.60
CA LEU A 54 -2.23 -0.36 0.49
C LEU A 54 -2.71 -0.42 -0.97
N ALA A 55 -1.90 0.04 -1.92
CA ALA A 55 -2.22 0.08 -3.35
C ALA A 55 -2.92 -1.20 -3.88
N PRO A 56 -2.38 -2.42 -3.71
CA PRO A 56 -3.03 -3.63 -4.23
C PRO A 56 -4.42 -3.88 -3.64
N LEU A 57 -4.61 -3.61 -2.34
CA LEU A 57 -5.89 -3.80 -1.65
C LEU A 57 -6.93 -2.75 -2.09
N ILE A 58 -6.49 -1.51 -2.26
CA ILE A 58 -7.34 -0.43 -2.75
C ILE A 58 -7.76 -0.70 -4.20
N LEU A 59 -6.83 -1.10 -5.07
CA LEU A 59 -7.14 -1.41 -6.46
C LEU A 59 -8.07 -2.61 -6.57
N LYS A 60 -7.90 -3.63 -5.71
CA LYS A 60 -8.82 -4.77 -5.62
C LYS A 60 -10.24 -4.31 -5.33
N ASP A 61 -10.44 -3.53 -4.26
CA ASP A 61 -11.77 -3.12 -3.83
C ASP A 61 -12.40 -2.10 -4.79
N TYR A 62 -11.61 -1.12 -5.27
CA TYR A 62 -12.08 -0.06 -6.16
C TYR A 62 -12.47 -0.59 -7.54
N TYR A 63 -11.67 -1.50 -8.12
CA TYR A 63 -11.91 -2.06 -9.45
C TYR A 63 -12.59 -3.45 -9.43
N ASN A 64 -12.98 -3.94 -8.25
CA ASN A 64 -13.57 -5.27 -8.05
C ASN A 64 -12.73 -6.40 -8.68
N LEU A 65 -11.41 -6.37 -8.45
CA LEU A 65 -10.48 -7.32 -9.03
C LEU A 65 -10.54 -8.67 -8.30
N GLN A 66 -10.59 -9.76 -9.08
CA GLN A 66 -10.55 -11.12 -8.55
C GLN A 66 -9.13 -11.55 -8.15
N LYS A 67 -8.11 -11.04 -8.85
CA LYS A 67 -6.70 -11.33 -8.64
C LYS A 67 -5.89 -10.05 -8.75
N TYR A 68 -4.90 -9.90 -7.89
CA TYR A 68 -4.03 -8.73 -7.82
C TYR A 68 -2.70 -9.14 -7.20
N VAL A 69 -1.62 -8.49 -7.63
CA VAL A 69 -0.27 -8.65 -7.07
C VAL A 69 0.45 -7.31 -7.17
N CYS A 70 1.21 -6.97 -6.14
CA CYS A 70 2.11 -5.82 -6.16
C CYS A 70 3.54 -6.34 -6.06
N ILE A 71 4.40 -5.92 -6.98
CA ILE A 71 5.82 -6.25 -6.97
C ILE A 71 6.56 -5.05 -6.40
N VAL A 72 7.26 -5.25 -5.29
CA VAL A 72 8.07 -4.23 -4.65
C VAL A 72 9.55 -4.55 -4.88
N LEU A 73 10.24 -3.67 -5.60
CA LEU A 73 11.67 -3.78 -5.82
C LEU A 73 12.41 -2.97 -4.75
N THR A 74 13.30 -3.62 -4.00
CA THR A 74 14.07 -2.98 -2.93
C THR A 74 15.52 -3.51 -2.92
N PRO A 75 16.52 -2.67 -2.64
CA PRO A 75 17.93 -3.06 -2.73
C PRO A 75 18.45 -3.88 -1.54
N LEU A 76 17.70 -3.98 -0.43
CA LEU A 76 18.19 -4.55 0.83
C LEU A 76 17.28 -5.66 1.36
N ASN A 77 17.85 -6.87 1.53
CA ASN A 77 17.16 -8.04 2.07
C ASN A 77 16.65 -7.83 3.51
N SER A 78 17.39 -7.10 4.35
CA SER A 78 16.95 -6.80 5.72
C SER A 78 15.63 -6.02 5.74
N ILE A 79 15.51 -5.02 4.86
CA ILE A 79 14.27 -4.24 4.72
C ILE A 79 13.13 -5.13 4.22
N MET A 80 13.39 -6.07 3.30
CA MET A 80 12.37 -6.99 2.79
C MET A 80 11.74 -7.82 3.92
N GLN A 81 12.58 -8.43 4.76
CA GLN A 81 12.13 -9.28 5.85
C GLN A 81 11.28 -8.49 6.87
N ASP A 82 11.73 -7.30 7.25
CA ASP A 82 10.98 -6.43 8.18
C ASP A 82 9.59 -6.05 7.63
N GLN A 83 9.50 -5.75 6.33
CA GLN A 83 8.22 -5.40 5.70
C GLN A 83 7.29 -6.61 5.58
N ILE A 84 7.81 -7.80 5.27
CA ILE A 84 7.02 -9.04 5.21
C ILE A 84 6.44 -9.36 6.59
N ILE A 85 7.27 -9.33 7.64
CA ILE A 85 6.82 -9.60 9.01
C ILE A 85 5.73 -8.60 9.43
N ALA A 86 5.89 -7.32 9.09
CA ALA A 86 4.89 -6.29 9.39
C ALA A 86 3.54 -6.56 8.69
N LEU A 87 3.57 -6.98 7.42
CA LEU A 87 2.37 -7.31 6.64
C LEU A 87 1.68 -8.58 7.14
N GLN A 88 2.45 -9.62 7.46
CA GLN A 88 1.91 -10.87 8.00
C GLN A 88 1.20 -10.66 9.34
N LYS A 89 1.71 -9.77 10.20
CA LYS A 89 1.07 -9.41 11.48
C LYS A 89 -0.33 -8.82 11.32
N ILE A 90 -0.62 -8.16 10.19
CA ILE A 90 -1.93 -7.61 9.86
C ILE A 90 -2.72 -8.51 8.90
N GLY A 91 -2.27 -9.74 8.68
CA GLY A 91 -2.96 -10.74 7.84
C GLY A 91 -2.81 -10.50 6.34
N VAL A 92 -1.87 -9.65 5.90
CA VAL A 92 -1.59 -9.43 4.48
C VAL A 92 -0.58 -10.44 3.98
N GLN A 93 -0.92 -11.15 2.91
CA GLN A 93 -0.03 -12.10 2.26
C GLN A 93 1.11 -11.37 1.54
N ALA A 94 2.34 -11.68 1.93
CA ALA A 94 3.56 -11.17 1.31
C ALA A 94 4.66 -12.25 1.36
N CYS A 95 5.49 -12.28 0.33
CA CYS A 95 6.68 -13.13 0.23
C CYS A 95 7.81 -12.36 -0.46
N CYS A 96 9.02 -12.90 -0.35
CA CYS A 96 10.19 -12.41 -1.07
C CYS A 96 10.75 -13.50 -1.98
N LEU A 97 11.53 -13.08 -2.97
CA LEU A 97 12.24 -13.93 -3.89
C LEU A 97 13.72 -13.56 -3.77
N ASP A 98 14.44 -14.40 -3.04
CA ASP A 98 15.82 -14.16 -2.62
C ASP A 98 16.68 -15.25 -3.28
N TYR A 99 17.77 -14.85 -3.94
CA TYR A 99 18.72 -15.75 -4.60
C TYR A 99 20.12 -15.61 -4.00
#